data_AF-A0A087UXP0-F1
#
_entry.id   AF-A0A087UXP0-F1
#
_cell.length_a   1.000
_cell.length_b   1.000
_cell.length_c   1.000
_cell.angle_alpha   90.00
_cell.angle_beta   90.00
_cell.angle_gamma   90.00
#
_symmetry.space_group_name_H-M   'P 1'
#
loop_
_entity.id
_entity.type
_entity.pdbx_description
1 polymer ?
#
loop_
_entity_poly.entity_id
_entity_poly.type
_entity_poly.pdbx_seq_one_letter_code
_entity_poly.pdbx_strand_id
1 'polypeptide(L)'
;MFLIEAIERLIINQEITAMCINLLQEILEKIRHTQKDGAYSHAFALVDTKLLALYSSRNSCQLSKETLLLLILIVQVLKNGSSSEEQTVDTARNLDDEFFIPISMSAVKANLLTEEKKV
;
A
#
# COMPACT_ATOMS: atom_id res chain seq x y z
N MET A 1 -25.40 -3.83 13.44
CA MET A 1 -24.12 -3.11 13.56
C MET A 1 -23.75 -2.59 12.18
N PHE A 2 -23.64 -1.27 12.01
CA PHE A 2 -23.37 -0.64 10.72
C PHE A 2 -21.87 -0.36 10.61
N LEU A 3 -21.14 -1.15 9.82
CA LEU A 3 -19.84 -0.76 9.26
C LEU A 3 -20.14 0.29 8.19
N ILE A 4 -20.37 1.52 8.62
CA ILE A 4 -21.12 2.53 7.85
C ILE A 4 -20.32 3.22 6.76
N GLU A 5 -19.03 2.91 6.62
CA GLU A 5 -18.38 3.09 5.34
C GLU A 5 -18.67 1.83 4.53
N ALA A 6 -19.69 1.89 3.68
CA ALA A 6 -19.86 0.87 2.66
C ALA A 6 -18.52 0.73 1.96
N ILE A 7 -17.93 -0.48 1.97
CA ILE A 7 -16.70 -0.78 1.26
C ILE A 7 -16.84 -0.19 -0.15
N GLU A 8 -16.01 0.81 -0.46
CA GLU A 8 -16.19 1.55 -1.71
C GLU A 8 -15.95 0.60 -2.87
N ARG A 9 -16.99 0.39 -3.67
CA ARG A 9 -16.98 -0.56 -4.77
C ARG A 9 -16.83 0.22 -6.07
N LEU A 10 -15.79 -0.09 -6.83
CA LEU A 10 -15.57 0.55 -8.11
C LEU A 10 -16.49 -0.11 -9.15
N ILE A 11 -17.51 0.64 -9.60
CA ILE A 11 -18.47 0.19 -10.61
C ILE A 11 -18.08 0.83 -11.93
N ILE A 12 -17.56 0.03 -12.86
CA ILE A 12 -17.17 0.48 -14.21
C ILE A 12 -18.17 -0.06 -15.23
N ASN A 13 -17.88 -1.22 -15.81
CA ASN A 13 -18.71 -1.96 -16.75
C ASN A 13 -18.90 -3.39 -16.20
N GLN A 14 -20.11 -3.93 -16.31
CA GLN A 14 -20.44 -5.29 -15.91
C GLN A 14 -19.56 -6.33 -16.62
N GLU A 15 -19.24 -6.12 -17.90
CA GLU A 15 -18.36 -7.00 -18.67
C GLU A 15 -16.93 -7.02 -18.11
N ILE A 16 -16.39 -5.84 -17.81
CA ILE A 16 -15.05 -5.71 -17.20
C ILE A 16 -15.03 -6.38 -15.83
N THR A 17 -16.07 -6.15 -15.03
CA THR A 17 -16.19 -6.77 -13.70
C THR A 17 -16.23 -8.30 -13.80
N ALA A 18 -17.00 -8.84 -14.74
CA ALA A 18 -17.07 -10.28 -15.00
C ALA A 18 -15.73 -10.84 -15.48
N MET A 19 -15.03 -10.14 -16.39
CA MET A 19 -13.68 -10.52 -16.82
C MET A 19 -12.70 -10.56 -15.64
N CYS A 20 -12.73 -9.56 -14.76
CA CYS A 20 -11.89 -9.54 -13.56
C CYS A 20 -12.19 -10.73 -12.63
N ILE A 21 -13.46 -11.08 -12.43
CA ILE A 21 -13.85 -12.23 -11.60
C ILE A 21 -13.34 -13.54 -12.22
N ASN A 22 -13.49 -13.73 -13.54
CA ASN A 22 -12.99 -14.90 -14.24
C ASN A 22 -11.46 -15.02 -14.15
N LEU A 23 -10.75 -13.90 -14.29
CA LEU A 23 -9.30 -13.86 -14.13
C LEU A 23 -8.87 -14.21 -12.69
N LEU A 24 -9.55 -13.66 -11.68
CA LEU A 24 -9.29 -13.98 -10.28
C LEU A 24 -9.51 -15.48 -10.00
N GLN A 25 -10.53 -16.08 -10.60
CA GLN A 25 -10.76 -17.52 -10.52
C GLN A 25 -9.59 -18.31 -11.11
N GLU A 26 -9.19 -18.01 -12.35
CA GLU A 26 -8.11 -18.73 -13.04
C GLU A 26 -6.78 -18.64 -12.28
N ILE A 27 -6.46 -17.44 -11.76
CA ILE A 27 -5.26 -17.22 -10.93
C ILE A 27 -5.34 -18.05 -9.65
N LEU A 28 -6.48 -18.03 -8.96
CA LEU A 28 -6.64 -18.78 -7.71
C LEU A 28 -6.54 -20.29 -7.94
N GLU A 29 -7.08 -20.79 -9.06
CA GLU A 29 -6.94 -22.18 -9.48
C GLU A 29 -5.47 -22.55 -9.76
N LYS A 30 -4.73 -21.72 -10.52
CA LYS A 30 -3.30 -21.93 -10.76
C LYS A 30 -2.47 -21.95 -9.48
N ILE A 31 -2.74 -21.05 -8.54
CA ILE A 31 -2.06 -20.99 -7.24
C ILE A 31 -2.37 -22.26 -6.43
N ARG A 32 -3.63 -22.71 -6.40
CA ARG A 32 -4.04 -23.96 -5.73
C ARG A 32 -3.38 -25.20 -6.32
N HIS A 33 -3.14 -25.24 -7.64
CA HIS A 33 -2.41 -26.34 -8.26
C HIS A 33 -0.92 -26.36 -7.88
N THR A 34 -0.35 -25.19 -7.58
CA THR A 34 1.05 -25.04 -7.20
C THR A 34 1.25 -25.29 -5.69
N GLN A 35 0.33 -24.85 -4.86
CA GLN A 35 0.37 -25.02 -3.41
C GLN A 35 -0.60 -26.12 -2.96
N LYS A 36 -0.03 -27.28 -2.59
CA LYS A 36 -0.77 -28.49 -2.20
C LYS A 36 -1.71 -28.31 -1.00
N ASP A 37 -1.57 -27.25 -0.22
CA ASP A 37 -2.36 -27.02 1.01
C ASP A 37 -3.74 -26.40 0.78
N GLY A 38 -4.11 -26.02 -0.46
CA GLY A 38 -5.48 -25.59 -0.77
C GLY A 38 -5.99 -24.39 0.06
N ALA A 39 -5.09 -23.64 0.71
CA ALA A 39 -5.43 -22.67 1.74
C ALA A 39 -6.04 -21.37 1.19
N TYR A 40 -5.84 -21.08 -0.10
CA TYR A 40 -6.32 -19.83 -0.70
C TYR A 40 -7.74 -19.99 -1.21
N SER A 41 -8.66 -19.34 -0.52
CA SER A 41 -10.10 -19.44 -0.75
C SER A 41 -10.72 -18.15 -1.29
N HIS A 42 -10.03 -17.02 -1.15
CA HIS A 42 -10.49 -15.69 -1.58
C HIS A 42 -9.41 -14.99 -2.40
N ALA A 43 -9.84 -14.30 -3.44
CA ALA A 43 -9.00 -13.43 -4.25
C ALA A 43 -9.79 -12.15 -4.54
N PHE A 44 -9.14 -10.99 -4.47
CA PHE A 44 -9.79 -9.70 -4.71
C PHE A 44 -8.87 -8.78 -5.50
N ALA A 45 -9.47 -7.85 -6.23
CA ALA A 45 -8.79 -6.81 -6.98
C ALA A 45 -9.21 -5.45 -6.45
N LEU A 46 -8.22 -4.63 -6.08
CA LEU A 46 -8.40 -3.24 -5.70
C LEU A 46 -7.88 -2.33 -6.81
N VAL A 47 -8.57 -1.22 -7.04
CA VAL A 47 -8.05 -0.09 -7.82
C VAL A 47 -7.89 1.06 -6.85
N ASP A 48 -6.64 1.45 -6.61
CA ASP A 48 -6.25 2.30 -5.49
C ASP A 48 -6.67 1.68 -4.15
N THR A 49 -7.84 2.08 -3.65
CA THR A 49 -8.38 1.68 -2.35
C THR A 49 -9.82 1.16 -2.47
N LYS A 50 -10.33 1.07 -3.71
CA LYS A 50 -11.70 0.68 -4.03
C LYS A 50 -11.76 -0.75 -4.53
N LEU A 51 -12.75 -1.52 -4.08
CA LEU A 51 -12.93 -2.90 -4.46
C LEU A 51 -13.55 -3.00 -5.86
N LEU A 52 -12.80 -3.54 -6.82
CA LEU A 52 -13.28 -3.80 -8.17
C LEU A 52 -13.98 -5.16 -8.27
N ALA A 53 -13.30 -6.22 -7.83
CA ALA A 53 -13.79 -7.59 -7.93
C ALA A 53 -13.37 -8.43 -6.73
N LEU A 54 -14.21 -9.40 -6.36
CA LEU A 54 -13.95 -10.38 -5.32
C LEU A 54 -14.43 -11.74 -5.83
N TYR A 55 -13.51 -12.70 -5.87
CA TYR A 55 -13.79 -14.10 -6.12
C TYR A 55 -13.59 -14.90 -4.83
N SER A 56 -14.49 -15.85 -4.58
CA SER A 56 -14.39 -16.78 -3.46
C SER A 56 -14.72 -18.18 -3.95
N SER A 57 -13.90 -19.15 -3.56
CA SER A 57 -14.13 -20.56 -3.90
C SER A 57 -15.40 -21.07 -3.23
N ARG A 58 -16.06 -22.06 -3.85
CA ARG A 58 -17.39 -22.57 -3.45
C ARG A 58 -17.44 -23.14 -2.02
N ASN A 59 -16.31 -23.61 -1.50
CA ASN A 59 -16.20 -24.21 -0.17
C ASN A 59 -15.45 -23.31 0.83
N SER A 60 -15.34 -22.02 0.53
CA SER A 60 -14.65 -21.07 1.38
C SER A 60 -15.47 -20.72 2.62
N CYS A 61 -14.80 -20.42 3.73
CA CYS A 61 -15.46 -19.78 4.86
C CYS A 61 -15.94 -18.39 4.43
N GLN A 62 -17.02 -17.90 5.04
CA GLN A 62 -17.52 -16.57 4.70
C GLN A 62 -16.50 -15.51 5.11
N LEU A 63 -16.04 -14.72 4.13
CA LEU A 63 -15.14 -13.60 4.40
C LEU A 63 -15.88 -12.52 5.18
N SER A 64 -15.40 -12.22 6.40
CA SER A 64 -16.00 -11.19 7.25
C SER A 64 -15.79 -9.80 6.65
N LYS A 65 -16.80 -8.93 6.76
CA LYS A 65 -16.73 -7.56 6.24
C LYS A 65 -15.64 -6.76 6.95
N GLU A 66 -15.44 -7.04 8.23
CA GLU A 66 -14.42 -6.48 9.10
C GLU A 66 -13.01 -6.82 8.58
N THR A 67 -12.80 -8.07 8.15
CA THR A 67 -11.53 -8.52 7.56
C THR A 67 -11.27 -7.82 6.24
N LEU A 68 -12.28 -7.70 5.38
CA LEU A 68 -12.16 -7.01 4.10
C LEU A 68 -11.88 -5.51 4.29
N LEU A 69 -12.55 -4.87 5.25
CA LEU A 69 -12.30 -3.47 5.62
C LEU A 69 -10.87 -3.29 6.14
N LEU A 70 -10.42 -4.13 7.07
CA LEU A 70 -9.06 -4.08 7.61
C LEU A 70 -8.02 -4.20 6.48
N LEU A 71 -8.23 -5.10 5.53
CA LEU A 71 -7.33 -5.30 4.42
C LEU A 71 -7.24 -4.08 3.50
N ILE A 72 -8.37 -3.44 3.22
CA ILE A 72 -8.42 -2.19 2.45
C ILE A 72 -7.72 -1.05 3.21
N LEU A 73 -7.96 -0.93 4.52
CA LEU A 73 -7.30 0.07 5.38
C LEU A 73 -5.78 -0.14 5.42
N ILE A 74 -5.30 -1.38 5.48
CA ILE A 74 -3.87 -1.69 5.40
C ILE A 74 -3.30 -1.16 4.07
N VAL A 75 -3.97 -1.45 2.95
CA VAL A 75 -3.54 -0.96 1.62
C VAL A 75 -3.52 0.58 1.57
N GLN A 76 -4.52 1.25 2.15
CA GLN A 76 -4.56 2.71 2.28
C GLN A 76 -3.38 3.25 3.08
N VAL A 77 -3.09 2.66 4.24
CA VAL A 77 -1.97 3.06 5.10
C VAL A 77 -0.64 2.85 4.38
N LEU A 78 -0.46 1.72 3.69
CA LEU A 78 0.76 1.46 2.93
C LEU A 78 0.97 2.47 1.80
N LYS A 79 -0.10 2.85 1.08
CA LYS A 79 -0.04 3.87 0.02
C LYS A 79 0.34 5.26 0.56
N ASN A 80 -0.25 5.66 1.69
CA ASN A 80 -0.02 6.99 2.28
C ASN A 80 1.28 7.06 3.11
N GLY A 81 1.76 5.91 3.60
CA GLY A 81 3.06 5.80 4.26
C GLY A 81 4.22 6.02 3.28
N SER A 82 4.06 5.65 2.01
CA SER A 82 5.06 5.94 0.96
C SER A 82 5.08 7.39 0.47
N SER A 83 4.10 8.23 0.84
CA SER A 83 4.04 9.65 0.43
C SER A 83 4.52 10.63 1.51
N SER A 84 5.05 10.16 2.64
CA SER A 84 5.45 11.02 3.76
C SER A 84 6.95 11.32 3.84
N GLU A 85 7.75 11.03 2.80
CA GLU A 85 9.18 11.40 2.75
C GLU A 85 9.57 12.36 1.61
N GLU A 86 8.62 12.97 0.89
CA GLU A 86 8.92 14.09 -0.01
C GLU A 86 7.85 15.20 0.09
N GLN A 87 7.84 15.92 1.21
CA GLN A 87 7.29 17.27 1.29
C GLN A 87 8.36 18.23 1.82
N THR A 88 9.21 18.75 0.93
CA THR A 88 9.85 20.05 1.16
C THR A 88 8.93 21.15 0.64
N VAL A 89 8.02 21.57 1.53
CA VAL A 89 7.36 22.88 1.67
C VAL A 89 7.33 23.81 0.44
N ASP A 90 6.13 24.05 -0.08
CA ASP A 90 5.80 25.13 -1.01
C ASP A 90 5.88 26.54 -0.37
N THR A 91 6.30 27.54 -1.17
CA THR A 91 5.59 28.83 -1.41
C THR A 91 6.51 30.07 -1.45
N ALA A 92 6.55 30.65 -2.66
CA ALA A 92 7.18 31.88 -3.11
C ALA A 92 7.25 33.09 -2.15
N ARG A 93 8.44 33.71 -2.09
CA ARG A 93 8.60 35.16 -2.02
C ARG A 93 9.78 35.59 -2.90
N ASN A 94 9.48 36.35 -3.96
CA ASN A 94 10.44 37.26 -4.56
C ASN A 94 10.91 38.22 -3.47
N LEU A 95 12.22 38.30 -3.24
CA LEU A 95 12.99 39.50 -2.89
C LEU A 95 14.44 39.05 -2.79
N ASP A 96 15.28 39.68 -3.60
CA ASP A 96 16.73 39.56 -3.60
C ASP A 96 17.29 39.70 -2.17
N ASP A 97 18.14 38.76 -1.75
CA ASP A 97 19.37 38.98 -0.98
C ASP A 97 19.89 37.69 -0.31
N GLU A 98 21.15 37.40 -0.63
CA GLU A 98 22.16 36.65 0.14
C GLU A 98 21.89 35.21 0.61
N PHE A 99 22.48 34.28 -0.16
CA PHE A 99 23.47 33.29 0.31
C PHE A 99 23.24 32.70 1.71
N PHE A 100 22.52 31.57 1.78
CA PHE A 100 22.79 30.60 2.84
C PHE A 100 22.54 29.17 2.35
N ILE A 101 23.62 28.45 2.08
CA ILE A 101 23.63 27.01 1.80
C ILE A 101 23.59 26.29 3.15
N PRO A 102 22.55 25.53 3.52
CA PRO A 102 22.58 24.74 4.73
C PRO A 102 23.41 23.47 4.46
N ILE A 103 24.60 23.43 5.04
CA ILE A 103 25.48 22.27 5.08
C ILE A 103 24.72 21.11 5.75
N SER A 104 24.48 20.03 4.99
CA SER A 104 23.93 18.78 5.50
C SER A 104 24.83 18.20 6.59
N MET A 105 24.37 18.23 7.84
CA MET A 105 25.01 17.56 8.99
C MET A 105 24.74 16.05 8.94
N SER A 106 25.42 15.34 8.03
CA SER A 106 25.56 13.88 8.12
C SER A 106 26.98 13.37 7.80
N ALA A 107 27.99 14.25 7.82
CA ALA A 107 29.39 13.86 7.61
C ALA A 107 30.32 14.09 8.83
N VAL A 108 29.83 14.61 9.96
CA VAL A 108 30.67 14.89 11.16
C VAL A 108 30.72 13.71 12.14
N LYS A 109 30.78 12.47 11.63
CA LYS A 109 31.00 11.28 12.48
C LYS A 109 32.11 10.34 12.02
N ALA A 110 33.01 10.81 11.16
CA ALA A 110 34.14 9.99 10.68
C ALA A 110 35.55 10.52 11.04
N ASN A 111 35.71 11.59 11.83
CA ASN A 111 37.03 12.16 12.15
C ASN A 111 37.34 12.36 13.64
N LEU A 112 36.74 11.57 14.55
CA LEU A 112 37.08 11.56 15.98
C LEU A 112 37.97 10.37 16.37
N LEU A 113 38.91 9.98 15.50
CA LEU A 113 39.87 8.90 15.75
C LEU A 113 41.32 9.34 15.45
N THR A 114 41.72 10.51 15.94
CA THR A 114 43.13 10.81 16.15
C THR A 114 43.26 11.81 17.29
N GLU A 115 44.19 11.53 18.21
CA GLU A 115 44.58 12.32 19.39
C GLU A 115 43.93 11.90 20.72
N GLU A 116 44.40 10.78 21.29
CA GLU A 116 44.70 10.67 22.73
C GLU A 116 45.72 9.54 22.97
N LYS A 117 47.02 9.88 22.92
CA LYS A 117 48.03 9.53 23.94
C LYS A 117 49.45 9.87 23.44
N LYS A 118 49.91 11.06 23.83
CA LYS A 118 51.33 11.35 24.01
C LYS A 118 51.51 11.98 25.39
N VAL A 119 51.75 11.14 26.38
CA VAL A 119 52.63 11.41 27.54
C VAL A 119 53.33 10.10 27.87
#